data_AF-I3YNS2-F1
#
_entry.id   AF-I3YNS2-F1
#
_cell.length_a   1.000
_cell.length_b   1.000
_cell.length_c   1.000
_cell.angle_alpha   90.00
_cell.angle_beta   90.00
_cell.angle_gamma   90.00
#
_symmetry.space_group_name_H-M   'P 1'
#
loop_
_entity.id
_entity.type
_entity.pdbx_description
1 polymer ?
#
loop_
_entity_poly.entity_id
_entity_poly.type
_entity_poly.pdbx_seq_one_letter_code
_entity_poly.pdbx_strand_id
1 'polypeptide(L)'
;MKYFRILFSAAALLLAASCIDNDVPYPVVELRIAGVEGSGFTVSGISIANRTVALTLDEKTDIRKVGIDKVTFDVATSNPMMTDTESFIGQIKTSRPLSGEFDLRSPLYVTLSLYQDYEWTIVAEQPIERAFTVAGQIGATVIDAQKRTATAYVAKGTNLGDITVTRLKLGPADITTYSPTAEELSASGFETMRFVDATYHGTTERWTLHVEHTDLKVAFRETDLWNNTGVITAMVTEEEYPNAVIQYRVKGTDEWQATQKGERDETGLFTAAVTPEWTNSTNAAGLPVKRLVRTKGVYAGQTYELRLLVNGEATETSEYTVPAGDVIPDGNMENPGLSCFTQENQNAEFWASGNNGFAEELCTSAAFDGMGGSRCALLKASAPPIVGLAAGNLMSGIFYKDGLTTGVVEFGQPYTWTARPSGMKVKYHATVGIVNQTKHSGAPIGKGDQDKARIFVAIVDWNARHRVASGRGAPTGTWDPTETTATDEGKIIACGSLFIDRSTAGDRMTEITLPLDFYDTQARPTGKYSIVISCSTSAYGDFMVGCTTNTMYVDDFEWVY
;
A
#
# COMPACT_ATOMS: atom_id res chain seq x y z
N MET A 1 86.84 -12.13 14.25
CA MET A 1 85.84 -12.89 13.46
C MET A 1 84.87 -13.69 14.34
N LYS A 2 84.15 -13.05 15.29
CA LYS A 2 83.10 -13.72 16.10
C LYS A 2 81.80 -12.93 16.26
N TYR A 3 81.76 -11.66 15.88
CA TYR A 3 80.55 -10.82 15.98
C TYR A 3 79.77 -10.64 14.67
N PHE A 4 80.35 -11.01 13.52
CA PHE A 4 79.69 -10.84 12.22
C PHE A 4 78.76 -12.00 11.80
N ARG A 5 78.93 -13.18 12.42
CA ARG A 5 78.08 -14.36 12.17
C ARG A 5 76.80 -14.38 13.01
N ILE A 6 76.77 -13.69 14.15
CA ILE A 6 75.60 -13.64 15.04
C ILE A 6 74.56 -12.64 14.53
N LEU A 7 74.98 -11.56 13.87
CA LEU A 7 74.07 -10.57 13.27
C LEU A 7 73.34 -11.10 12.02
N PHE A 8 73.95 -11.98 11.22
CA PHE A 8 73.27 -12.58 10.06
C PHE A 8 72.29 -13.70 10.45
N SER A 9 72.57 -14.45 11.53
CA SER A 9 71.64 -15.46 12.04
C SER A 9 70.43 -14.84 12.75
N ALA A 10 70.58 -13.68 13.40
CA ALA A 10 69.46 -12.95 14.01
C ALA A 10 68.56 -12.28 12.95
N ALA A 11 69.14 -11.75 11.85
CA ALA A 11 68.36 -11.15 10.76
C ALA A 11 67.59 -12.18 9.92
N ALA A 12 68.12 -13.40 9.75
CA ALA A 12 67.42 -14.48 9.05
C ALA A 12 66.29 -15.13 9.88
N LEU A 13 66.39 -15.11 11.22
CA LEU A 13 65.31 -15.57 12.11
C LEU A 13 64.20 -14.52 12.29
N LEU A 14 64.48 -13.23 12.08
CA LEU A 14 63.46 -12.16 12.07
C LEU A 14 62.69 -12.06 10.74
N LEU A 15 63.21 -12.62 9.65
CA LEU A 15 62.51 -12.68 8.35
C LEU A 15 61.67 -13.96 8.16
N ALA A 16 61.83 -14.96 9.03
CA ALA A 16 61.00 -16.18 9.04
C ALA A 16 59.84 -16.11 10.05
N ALA A 17 59.76 -15.03 10.82
CA ALA A 17 58.66 -14.74 11.74
C ALA A 17 57.81 -13.54 11.27
N SER A 18 57.91 -13.14 10.01
CA SER A 18 56.95 -12.24 9.38
C SER A 18 56.10 -13.01 8.38
N CYS A 19 55.40 -14.04 8.85
CA CYS A 19 54.04 -14.22 8.37
C CYS A 19 53.26 -13.02 8.92
N ILE A 20 53.20 -11.93 8.15
CA ILE A 20 52.10 -10.99 8.33
C ILE A 20 50.89 -11.83 7.90
N ASP A 21 50.22 -12.45 8.87
CA ASP A 21 48.82 -12.79 8.65
C ASP A 21 48.17 -11.47 8.27
N ASN A 22 47.65 -11.40 7.05
CA ASN A 22 46.89 -10.27 6.57
C ASN A 22 45.53 -10.34 7.27
N ASP A 23 45.54 -10.08 8.58
CA ASP A 23 44.44 -10.22 9.52
C ASP A 23 43.62 -8.91 9.56
N VAL A 24 43.60 -8.20 8.43
CA VAL A 24 42.68 -7.07 8.24
C VAL A 24 41.38 -7.68 7.74
N PRO A 25 40.30 -7.68 8.55
CA PRO A 25 39.02 -8.19 8.10
C PRO A 25 38.62 -7.45 6.82
N TYR A 26 38.21 -8.21 5.80
CA TYR A 26 37.73 -7.61 4.56
C TYR A 26 36.63 -6.59 4.85
N PRO A 27 36.62 -5.46 4.13
CA PRO A 27 35.60 -4.44 4.33
C PRO A 27 34.20 -5.05 4.16
N VAL A 28 33.27 -4.67 5.02
CA VAL A 28 31.86 -5.07 4.90
C VAL A 28 31.23 -4.22 3.79
N VAL A 29 30.87 -4.88 2.70
CA VAL A 29 30.17 -4.30 1.55
C VAL A 29 28.84 -5.01 1.43
N GLU A 30 27.76 -4.33 1.83
CA GLU A 30 26.41 -4.87 1.73
C GLU A 30 25.95 -4.86 0.28
N LEU A 31 25.57 -6.03 -0.25
CA LEU A 31 25.11 -6.18 -1.63
C LEU A 31 23.58 -6.16 -1.69
N ARG A 32 23.03 -5.31 -2.54
CA ARG A 32 21.59 -5.03 -2.61
C ARG A 32 21.05 -5.20 -4.02
N ILE A 33 19.77 -5.59 -4.11
CA ILE A 33 18.99 -5.43 -5.34
C ILE A 33 18.27 -4.08 -5.26
N ALA A 34 18.52 -3.20 -6.22
CA ALA A 34 17.93 -1.85 -6.29
C ALA A 34 16.75 -1.77 -7.28
N GLY A 35 16.68 -2.68 -8.24
CA GLY A 35 15.61 -2.70 -9.22
C GLY A 35 15.54 -4.01 -9.99
N VAL A 36 14.34 -4.33 -10.44
CA VAL A 36 14.05 -5.46 -11.34
C VAL A 36 13.19 -4.93 -12.48
N GLU A 37 13.59 -5.23 -13.71
CA GLU A 37 12.90 -4.84 -14.94
C GLU A 37 12.56 -6.11 -15.72
N GLY A 38 11.39 -6.12 -16.35
CA GLY A 38 10.89 -7.26 -17.11
C GLY A 38 9.51 -6.99 -17.70
N SER A 39 8.86 -8.04 -18.17
CA SER A 39 7.52 -7.97 -18.77
C SER A 39 6.49 -8.80 -18.01
N GLY A 40 5.24 -8.35 -18.04
CA GLY A 40 4.12 -9.06 -17.40
C GLY A 40 4.06 -8.89 -15.88
N PHE A 41 4.75 -7.90 -15.31
CA PHE A 41 4.69 -7.57 -13.89
C PHE A 41 5.08 -6.13 -13.58
N THR A 42 4.76 -5.71 -12.36
CA THR A 42 5.28 -4.50 -11.72
C THR A 42 6.03 -4.88 -10.43
N VAL A 43 7.05 -4.10 -10.06
CA VAL A 43 7.73 -4.27 -8.77
C VAL A 43 6.91 -3.57 -7.70
N SER A 44 6.27 -4.35 -6.83
CA SER A 44 5.41 -3.85 -5.76
C SER A 44 6.19 -3.43 -4.51
N GLY A 45 7.41 -3.96 -4.33
CA GLY A 45 8.29 -3.53 -3.25
C GLY A 45 9.69 -4.14 -3.31
N ILE A 46 10.66 -3.44 -2.72
CA ILE A 46 12.02 -3.95 -2.48
C ILE A 46 12.38 -3.66 -1.03
N SER A 47 12.62 -4.72 -0.27
CA SER A 47 13.00 -4.71 1.14
C SER A 47 14.48 -4.99 1.27
N ILE A 48 15.26 -4.01 1.73
CA ILE A 48 16.68 -4.22 2.04
C ILE A 48 16.81 -5.02 3.34
N ALA A 49 15.99 -4.71 4.35
CA ALA A 49 16.05 -5.34 5.67
C ALA A 49 15.74 -6.85 5.59
N ASN A 50 14.71 -7.23 4.83
CA ASN A 50 14.34 -8.63 4.62
C ASN A 50 14.98 -9.22 3.35
N ARG A 51 15.81 -8.45 2.62
CA ARG A 51 16.42 -8.81 1.33
C ARG A 51 15.41 -9.48 0.40
N THR A 52 14.27 -8.83 0.19
CA THR A 52 13.15 -9.39 -0.59
C THR A 52 12.72 -8.42 -1.68
N VAL A 53 12.49 -8.92 -2.90
CA VAL A 53 11.83 -8.19 -3.99
C VAL A 53 10.45 -8.80 -4.19
N ALA A 54 9.41 -7.98 -4.15
CA ALA A 54 8.03 -8.39 -4.41
C ALA A 54 7.60 -7.91 -5.80
N LEU A 55 7.04 -8.83 -6.58
CA LEU A 55 6.47 -8.59 -7.90
C LEU A 55 4.97 -8.82 -7.87
N THR A 56 4.20 -7.94 -8.50
CA THR A 56 2.78 -8.18 -8.80
C THR A 56 2.67 -8.47 -10.29
N LEU A 57 2.33 -9.72 -10.63
CA LEU A 57 2.22 -10.18 -12.02
C LEU A 57 0.89 -9.75 -12.62
N ASP A 58 0.89 -9.42 -13.91
CA ASP A 58 -0.32 -9.29 -14.69
C ASP A 58 -1.08 -10.62 -14.73
N GLU A 59 -2.42 -10.55 -14.80
CA GLU A 59 -3.28 -11.74 -14.75
C GLU A 59 -2.90 -12.77 -15.84
N LYS A 60 -2.48 -12.30 -17.02
CA LYS A 60 -2.14 -13.15 -18.19
C LYS A 60 -0.73 -13.73 -18.15
N THR A 61 0.15 -13.26 -17.26
CA THR A 61 1.55 -13.72 -17.21
C THR A 61 1.61 -15.20 -16.85
N ASP A 62 2.50 -15.97 -17.50
CA ASP A 62 2.76 -17.34 -17.04
C ASP A 62 3.70 -17.27 -15.84
N ILE A 63 3.19 -17.48 -14.63
CA ILE A 63 3.99 -17.49 -13.40
C ILE A 63 5.12 -18.54 -13.43
N ARG A 64 5.04 -19.54 -14.32
CA ARG A 64 6.08 -20.55 -14.51
C ARG A 64 7.25 -20.05 -15.38
N LYS A 65 7.07 -18.93 -16.07
CA LYS A 65 7.99 -18.37 -17.08
C LYS A 65 7.97 -16.84 -17.04
N VAL A 66 8.18 -16.27 -15.86
CA VAL A 66 8.26 -14.82 -15.70
C VAL A 66 9.57 -14.33 -16.29
N GLY A 67 9.49 -13.44 -17.28
CA GLY A 67 10.65 -12.87 -17.96
C GLY A 67 11.23 -11.69 -17.20
N ILE A 68 12.39 -11.89 -16.58
CA ILE A 68 13.19 -10.82 -15.98
C ILE A 68 14.28 -10.43 -16.99
N ASP A 69 14.25 -9.18 -17.45
CA ASP A 69 15.20 -8.68 -18.44
C ASP A 69 16.48 -8.18 -17.76
N LYS A 70 16.34 -7.51 -16.60
CA LYS A 70 17.45 -6.88 -15.90
C LYS A 70 17.21 -6.80 -14.40
N VAL A 71 18.29 -7.04 -13.65
CA VAL A 71 18.38 -6.71 -12.23
C VAL A 71 19.46 -5.67 -12.05
N THR A 72 19.13 -4.58 -11.37
CA THR A 72 20.05 -3.50 -11.01
C THR A 72 20.50 -3.71 -9.58
N PHE A 73 21.81 -3.72 -9.36
CA PHE A 73 22.40 -3.85 -8.02
C PHE A 73 22.78 -2.49 -7.44
N ASP A 74 22.86 -2.45 -6.12
CA ASP A 74 23.42 -1.36 -5.34
C ASP A 74 24.35 -1.95 -4.27
N VAL A 75 25.26 -1.14 -3.75
CA VAL A 75 26.18 -1.53 -2.67
C VAL A 75 26.27 -0.46 -1.61
N ALA A 76 26.26 -0.87 -0.34
CA ALA A 76 26.57 0.02 0.77
C ALA A 76 27.87 -0.39 1.45
N THR A 77 28.78 0.58 1.63
CA THR A 77 30.08 0.36 2.26
C THR A 77 30.06 0.92 3.68
N SER A 78 30.56 0.12 4.63
CA SER A 78 30.77 0.57 6.01
C SER A 78 31.94 1.57 6.16
N ASN A 79 32.77 1.71 5.13
CA ASN A 79 33.92 2.61 5.12
C ASN A 79 33.65 3.79 4.14
N PRO A 80 33.51 5.02 4.65
CA PRO A 80 33.21 6.19 3.82
C PRO A 80 34.34 6.59 2.85
N MET A 81 35.53 6.00 2.99
CA MET A 81 36.61 6.17 2.02
C MET A 81 36.48 5.23 0.80
N MET A 82 35.59 4.24 0.84
CA MET A 82 35.32 3.33 -0.27
C MET A 82 34.19 3.88 -1.14
N THR A 83 34.56 4.78 -2.05
CA THR A 83 33.62 5.51 -2.92
C THR A 83 33.43 4.88 -4.30
N ASP A 84 34.17 3.83 -4.64
CA ASP A 84 34.12 3.16 -5.95
C ASP A 84 33.05 2.05 -5.97
N THR A 85 31.79 2.44 -5.78
CA THR A 85 30.65 1.52 -5.71
C THR A 85 30.40 0.78 -7.03
N GLU A 86 30.62 1.46 -8.17
CA GLU A 86 30.49 0.86 -9.51
C GLU A 86 31.44 -0.31 -9.72
N SER A 87 32.68 -0.21 -9.24
CA SER A 87 33.64 -1.31 -9.29
C SER A 87 33.19 -2.51 -8.45
N PHE A 88 32.60 -2.29 -7.27
CA PHE A 88 32.04 -3.39 -6.47
C PHE A 88 30.83 -4.01 -7.15
N ILE A 89 29.92 -3.20 -7.70
CA ILE A 89 28.74 -3.68 -8.45
C ILE A 89 29.18 -4.57 -9.61
N GLY A 90 30.18 -4.15 -10.39
CA GLY A 90 30.73 -4.93 -11.50
C GLY A 90 31.40 -6.23 -11.10
N GLN A 91 31.72 -6.41 -9.81
CA GLN A 91 32.34 -7.63 -9.25
C GLN A 91 31.35 -8.54 -8.52
N ILE A 92 30.08 -8.13 -8.36
CA ILE A 92 29.06 -8.95 -7.72
C ILE A 92 28.90 -10.25 -8.49
N LYS A 93 29.01 -11.37 -7.77
CA LYS A 93 28.66 -12.70 -8.28
C LYS A 93 27.29 -13.06 -7.76
N THR A 94 26.47 -13.65 -8.62
CA THR A 94 25.17 -14.20 -8.23
C THR A 94 25.23 -15.72 -8.22
N SER A 95 24.58 -16.36 -7.25
CA SER A 95 24.52 -17.84 -7.20
C SER A 95 23.79 -18.46 -8.38
N ARG A 96 23.03 -17.66 -9.14
CA ARG A 96 22.33 -18.02 -10.38
C ARG A 96 22.16 -16.78 -11.27
N PRO A 97 21.96 -16.93 -12.59
CA PRO A 97 21.53 -15.82 -13.44
C PRO A 97 20.23 -15.21 -12.91
N LEU A 98 20.14 -13.88 -12.97
CA LEU A 98 18.96 -13.11 -12.56
C LEU A 98 18.20 -12.50 -13.74
N SER A 99 18.63 -12.77 -14.96
CA SER A 99 17.94 -12.44 -16.21
C SER A 99 17.57 -13.72 -16.95
N GLY A 100 16.37 -13.77 -17.53
CA GLY A 100 15.81 -14.94 -18.19
C GLY A 100 14.39 -15.25 -17.73
N GLU A 101 13.91 -16.45 -18.04
CA GLU A 101 12.61 -16.95 -17.59
C GLU A 101 12.74 -17.69 -16.24
N PHE A 102 11.87 -17.34 -15.29
CA PHE A 102 11.85 -17.95 -13.96
C PHE A 102 10.46 -18.50 -13.61
N ASP A 103 10.43 -19.64 -12.93
CA ASP A 103 9.24 -20.17 -12.28
C ASP A 103 9.11 -19.55 -10.89
N LEU A 104 8.18 -18.61 -10.75
CA LEU A 104 7.95 -17.84 -9.52
C LEU A 104 6.72 -18.31 -8.74
N ARG A 105 6.25 -19.55 -8.97
CA ARG A 105 5.24 -20.18 -8.10
C ARG A 105 5.77 -20.40 -6.68
N SER A 106 7.09 -20.48 -6.56
CA SER A 106 7.83 -20.50 -5.30
C SER A 106 8.83 -19.34 -5.31
N PRO A 107 9.25 -18.85 -4.13
CA PRO A 107 10.26 -17.80 -4.05
C PRO A 107 11.56 -18.19 -4.77
N LEU A 108 12.11 -17.24 -5.53
CA LEU A 108 13.42 -17.37 -6.17
C LEU A 108 14.51 -16.88 -5.21
N TYR A 109 15.25 -17.82 -4.65
CA TYR A 109 16.39 -17.53 -3.78
C TYR A 109 17.66 -17.27 -4.59
N VAL A 110 18.33 -16.17 -4.32
CA VAL A 110 19.62 -15.79 -4.91
C VAL A 110 20.59 -15.32 -3.83
N THR A 111 21.86 -15.63 -4.00
CA THR A 111 22.93 -15.12 -3.14
C THR A 111 23.75 -14.15 -3.95
N LEU A 112 23.90 -12.92 -3.46
CA LEU A 112 24.86 -11.96 -3.97
C LEU A 112 26.15 -12.12 -3.18
N SER A 113 27.28 -12.27 -3.86
CA SER A 113 28.59 -12.55 -3.26
C SER A 113 29.65 -11.60 -3.78
N LEU A 114 30.44 -11.03 -2.86
CA LEU A 114 31.67 -10.29 -3.16
C LEU A 114 32.76 -10.71 -2.16
N TYR A 115 32.70 -10.16 -0.95
CA TYR A 115 33.49 -10.59 0.22
C TYR A 115 32.63 -11.31 1.26
N GLN A 116 31.34 -10.94 1.31
CA GLN A 116 30.31 -11.57 2.12
C GLN A 116 29.16 -12.02 1.21
N ASP A 117 28.35 -12.94 1.74
CA ASP A 117 27.17 -13.48 1.08
C ASP A 117 25.91 -12.80 1.62
N TYR A 118 25.04 -12.37 0.70
CA TYR A 118 23.76 -11.75 1.01
C TYR A 118 22.66 -12.53 0.32
N GLU A 119 21.86 -13.23 1.12
CA GLU A 119 20.71 -13.99 0.64
C GLU A 119 19.54 -13.07 0.36
N TRP A 120 19.09 -13.09 -0.88
CA TRP A 120 17.97 -12.34 -1.41
C TRP A 120 16.88 -13.28 -1.92
N THR A 121 15.63 -12.84 -1.80
CA THR A 121 14.46 -13.59 -2.24
C THR A 121 13.62 -12.75 -3.20
N ILE A 122 13.28 -13.27 -4.38
CA ILE A 122 12.29 -12.65 -5.27
C ILE A 122 10.99 -13.44 -5.15
N VAL A 123 9.91 -12.78 -4.77
CA VAL A 123 8.57 -13.35 -4.64
C VAL A 123 7.63 -12.71 -5.65
N ALA A 124 6.66 -13.47 -6.13
CA ALA A 124 5.64 -13.00 -7.05
C ALA A 124 4.25 -13.32 -6.53
N GLU A 125 3.35 -12.35 -6.63
CA GLU A 125 1.91 -12.53 -6.44
C GLU A 125 1.20 -12.33 -7.78
N GLN A 126 0.24 -13.19 -8.10
CA GLN A 126 -0.57 -13.07 -9.29
C GLN A 126 -2.07 -12.98 -8.92
N PRO A 127 -2.63 -11.77 -8.83
CA PRO A 127 -4.06 -11.61 -8.60
C PRO A 127 -4.83 -12.03 -9.86
N ILE A 128 -5.70 -13.04 -9.72
CA ILE A 128 -6.61 -13.50 -10.79
C ILE A 128 -8.03 -13.31 -10.27
N GLU A 129 -8.78 -12.41 -10.90
CA GLU A 129 -10.21 -12.24 -10.62
C GLU A 129 -10.96 -13.49 -11.09
N ARG A 130 -11.77 -14.06 -10.20
CA ARG A 130 -12.54 -15.28 -10.44
C ARG A 130 -14.03 -15.05 -10.23
N ALA A 131 -14.84 -15.72 -11.03
CA ALA A 131 -16.29 -15.68 -10.98
C ALA A 131 -16.89 -17.02 -11.41
N PHE A 132 -17.92 -17.44 -10.68
CA PHE A 132 -18.82 -18.50 -11.10
C PHE A 132 -20.22 -18.04 -10.69
N THR A 133 -21.06 -17.66 -11.64
CA THR A 133 -22.42 -17.17 -11.35
C THR A 133 -23.46 -17.94 -12.13
N VAL A 134 -24.66 -18.05 -11.55
CA VAL A 134 -25.79 -18.76 -12.16
C VAL A 134 -27.04 -17.88 -12.21
N ALA A 135 -28.02 -18.23 -13.05
CA ALA A 135 -29.32 -17.59 -13.07
C ALA A 135 -30.07 -17.83 -11.75
N GLY A 136 -30.83 -16.84 -11.28
CA GLY A 136 -31.54 -16.93 -9.99
C GLY A 136 -30.64 -16.96 -8.74
N GLN A 137 -29.37 -16.53 -8.87
CA GLN A 137 -28.41 -16.55 -7.76
C GLN A 137 -28.76 -15.54 -6.64
N ILE A 138 -28.77 -16.05 -5.41
CA ILE A 138 -28.92 -15.25 -4.19
C ILE A 138 -27.57 -15.15 -3.48
N GLY A 139 -27.13 -13.92 -3.25
CA GLY A 139 -25.87 -13.67 -2.57
C GLY A 139 -24.63 -13.93 -3.43
N ALA A 140 -23.46 -13.67 -2.85
CA ALA A 140 -22.18 -13.81 -3.52
C ALA A 140 -21.77 -15.29 -3.66
N THR A 141 -21.03 -15.59 -4.72
CA THR A 141 -20.38 -16.89 -4.89
C THR A 141 -19.23 -17.02 -3.91
N VAL A 142 -19.14 -18.16 -3.22
CA VAL A 142 -18.00 -18.48 -2.36
C VAL A 142 -16.95 -19.20 -3.19
N ILE A 143 -15.79 -18.55 -3.38
CA ILE A 143 -14.67 -19.09 -4.16
C ILE A 143 -13.47 -19.32 -3.22
N ASP A 144 -12.96 -20.54 -3.21
CA ASP A 144 -11.69 -20.90 -2.55
C ASP A 144 -10.70 -21.31 -3.64
N ALA A 145 -9.78 -20.42 -3.98
CA ALA A 145 -8.80 -20.66 -5.04
C ALA A 145 -7.74 -21.71 -4.69
N GLN A 146 -7.45 -21.89 -3.40
CA GLN A 146 -6.49 -22.90 -2.95
C GLN A 146 -7.10 -24.31 -3.03
N LYS A 147 -8.36 -24.45 -2.60
CA LYS A 147 -9.12 -25.70 -2.72
C LYS A 147 -9.71 -25.92 -4.11
N ARG A 148 -9.69 -24.89 -4.95
CA ARG A 148 -10.29 -24.86 -6.30
C ARG A 148 -11.78 -25.22 -6.27
N THR A 149 -12.51 -24.58 -5.37
CA THR A 149 -13.95 -24.76 -5.22
C THR A 149 -14.69 -23.46 -5.45
N ALA A 150 -15.85 -23.51 -6.11
CA ALA A 150 -16.77 -22.38 -6.23
C ALA A 150 -18.20 -22.83 -5.94
N THR A 151 -18.89 -22.12 -5.05
CA THR A 151 -20.27 -22.43 -4.63
C THR A 151 -21.17 -21.23 -4.86
N ALA A 152 -22.18 -21.40 -5.70
CA ALA A 152 -23.27 -20.45 -5.91
C ALA A 152 -24.52 -20.91 -5.15
N TYR A 153 -25.37 -19.96 -4.75
CA TYR A 153 -26.58 -20.27 -3.99
C TYR A 153 -27.83 -19.81 -4.75
N VAL A 154 -28.86 -20.64 -4.75
CA VAL A 154 -30.17 -20.35 -5.37
C VAL A 154 -31.29 -20.60 -4.37
N ALA A 155 -32.48 -20.06 -4.64
CA ALA A 155 -33.63 -20.22 -3.75
C ALA A 155 -33.97 -21.69 -3.49
N LYS A 156 -34.53 -21.99 -2.31
CA LYS A 156 -35.18 -23.28 -2.07
C LYS A 156 -36.25 -23.56 -3.13
N GLY A 157 -36.23 -24.77 -3.68
CA GLY A 157 -37.17 -25.22 -4.70
C GLY A 157 -36.73 -24.97 -6.14
N THR A 158 -35.64 -24.22 -6.37
CA THR A 158 -35.02 -24.13 -7.70
C THR A 158 -34.61 -25.53 -8.18
N ASN A 159 -35.00 -25.89 -9.41
CA ASN A 159 -34.61 -27.14 -10.02
C ASN A 159 -33.12 -27.14 -10.32
N LEU A 160 -32.32 -27.86 -9.54
CA LEU A 160 -30.88 -27.92 -9.76
C LEU A 160 -30.51 -28.64 -11.07
N GLY A 161 -31.41 -29.42 -11.68
CA GLY A 161 -31.19 -30.00 -13.01
C GLY A 161 -31.32 -29.03 -14.17
N ASP A 162 -31.79 -27.81 -13.92
CA ASP A 162 -31.98 -26.75 -14.91
C ASP A 162 -31.41 -25.43 -14.37
N ILE A 163 -30.08 -25.34 -14.42
CA ILE A 163 -29.33 -24.19 -13.93
C ILE A 163 -28.49 -23.63 -15.06
N THR A 164 -28.73 -22.37 -15.40
CA THR A 164 -27.91 -21.66 -16.39
C THR A 164 -26.72 -20.99 -15.71
N VAL A 165 -25.51 -21.35 -16.13
CA VAL A 165 -24.27 -20.65 -15.77
C VAL A 165 -24.20 -19.35 -16.57
N THR A 166 -24.19 -18.22 -15.88
CA THR A 166 -24.18 -16.88 -16.49
C THR A 166 -22.78 -16.29 -16.60
N ARG A 167 -21.82 -16.75 -15.78
CA ARG A 167 -20.41 -16.36 -15.85
C ARG A 167 -19.53 -17.49 -15.33
N LEU A 168 -18.47 -17.80 -16.07
CA LEU A 168 -17.43 -18.76 -15.68
C LEU A 168 -16.04 -18.17 -15.97
N LYS A 169 -15.31 -17.82 -14.91
CA LYS A 169 -13.93 -17.33 -14.95
C LYS A 169 -13.18 -17.88 -13.73
N LEU A 170 -12.35 -18.90 -13.90
CA LEU A 170 -11.59 -19.53 -12.81
C LEU A 170 -10.07 -19.44 -12.99
N GLY A 171 -9.64 -19.05 -14.19
CA GLY A 171 -8.24 -18.74 -14.52
C GLY A 171 -8.12 -17.37 -15.19
N PRO A 172 -6.90 -17.01 -15.65
CA PRO A 172 -6.63 -15.75 -16.31
C PRO A 172 -7.58 -15.40 -17.45
N ALA A 173 -8.01 -14.14 -17.48
CA ALA A 173 -8.87 -13.58 -18.52
C ALA A 173 -8.31 -13.82 -19.93
N ASP A 174 -9.22 -14.06 -20.88
CA ASP A 174 -9.00 -14.20 -22.33
C ASP A 174 -8.15 -15.39 -22.80
N ILE A 175 -7.37 -16.03 -21.92
CA ILE A 175 -6.46 -17.13 -22.29
C ILE A 175 -6.87 -18.48 -21.70
N THR A 176 -7.85 -18.50 -20.80
CA THR A 176 -8.35 -19.73 -20.17
C THR A 176 -9.44 -20.37 -21.01
N THR A 177 -9.29 -21.65 -21.31
CA THR A 177 -10.34 -22.49 -21.89
C THR A 177 -10.93 -23.40 -20.82
N TYR A 178 -12.24 -23.68 -20.93
CA TYR A 178 -12.97 -24.51 -19.97
C TYR A 178 -13.50 -25.78 -20.64
N SER A 179 -13.38 -26.91 -19.94
CA SER A 179 -14.04 -28.16 -20.32
C SER A 179 -14.60 -28.84 -19.08
N PRO A 180 -15.92 -29.09 -19.02
CA PRO A 180 -16.97 -28.59 -19.91
C PRO A 180 -17.06 -27.04 -19.98
N THR A 181 -17.65 -26.50 -21.05
CA THR A 181 -17.95 -25.06 -21.16
C THR A 181 -19.08 -24.65 -20.22
N ALA A 182 -19.35 -23.34 -20.09
CA ALA A 182 -20.48 -22.84 -19.30
C ALA A 182 -21.84 -23.37 -19.82
N GLU A 183 -21.99 -23.48 -21.13
CA GLU A 183 -23.19 -24.01 -21.79
C GLU A 183 -23.36 -25.52 -21.53
N GLU A 184 -22.27 -26.28 -21.61
CA GLU A 184 -22.27 -27.73 -21.33
C GLU A 184 -22.54 -28.01 -19.85
N LEU A 185 -21.99 -27.19 -18.94
CA LEU A 185 -22.33 -27.22 -17.52
C LEU A 185 -23.82 -26.94 -17.31
N SER A 186 -24.35 -25.93 -17.99
CA SER A 186 -25.77 -25.56 -17.89
C SER A 186 -26.69 -26.70 -18.36
N ALA A 187 -26.34 -27.32 -19.49
CA ALA A 187 -27.09 -28.45 -20.05
C ALA A 187 -27.05 -29.71 -19.17
N SER A 188 -26.04 -29.83 -18.30
CA SER A 188 -25.85 -30.98 -17.42
C SER A 188 -26.52 -30.83 -16.05
N GLY A 189 -26.99 -29.63 -15.68
CA GLY A 189 -27.50 -29.33 -14.34
C GLY A 189 -26.43 -29.41 -13.24
N PHE A 190 -26.85 -29.26 -11.99
CA PHE A 190 -26.04 -29.18 -10.77
C PHE A 190 -26.72 -29.90 -9.57
N GLU A 191 -27.52 -30.95 -9.80
CA GLU A 191 -28.04 -31.78 -8.70
C GLU A 191 -26.94 -32.45 -7.88
N THR A 192 -25.74 -32.53 -8.47
CA THR A 192 -24.49 -32.92 -7.82
C THR A 192 -23.39 -31.93 -8.22
N MET A 193 -22.27 -31.96 -7.52
CA MET A 193 -21.09 -31.17 -7.90
C MET A 193 -20.67 -31.44 -9.35
N ARG A 194 -20.10 -30.41 -9.99
CA ARG A 194 -19.53 -30.52 -11.35
C ARG A 194 -18.03 -30.28 -11.29
N PHE A 195 -17.28 -31.04 -12.08
CA PHE A 195 -15.87 -30.73 -12.32
C PHE A 195 -15.76 -29.89 -13.58
N VAL A 196 -14.89 -28.88 -13.54
CA VAL A 196 -14.48 -28.13 -14.71
C VAL A 196 -12.98 -28.00 -14.74
N ASP A 197 -12.40 -28.29 -15.89
CA ASP A 197 -10.97 -28.14 -16.16
C ASP A 197 -10.73 -26.77 -16.78
N ALA A 198 -10.03 -25.89 -16.07
CA ALA A 198 -9.56 -24.60 -16.54
C ALA A 198 -8.14 -24.77 -17.10
N THR A 199 -7.96 -24.57 -18.40
CA THR A 199 -6.68 -24.78 -19.08
C THR A 199 -6.12 -23.46 -19.61
N TYR A 200 -4.90 -23.12 -19.19
CA TYR A 200 -4.16 -21.94 -19.64
C TYR A 200 -2.65 -22.19 -19.50
N HIS A 201 -1.86 -21.54 -20.37
CA HIS A 201 -0.40 -21.74 -20.42
C HIS A 201 -0.01 -23.23 -20.47
N GLY A 202 -0.75 -24.05 -21.20
CA GLY A 202 -0.52 -25.49 -21.33
C GLY A 202 -0.69 -26.32 -20.05
N THR A 203 -1.25 -25.76 -18.98
CA THR A 203 -1.56 -26.46 -17.73
C THR A 203 -3.05 -26.47 -17.50
N THR A 204 -3.54 -27.57 -16.91
CA THR A 204 -4.94 -27.74 -16.56
C THR A 204 -5.11 -27.76 -15.04
N GLU A 205 -6.01 -26.92 -14.54
CA GLU A 205 -6.45 -26.92 -13.15
C GLU A 205 -7.89 -27.41 -13.08
N ARG A 206 -8.13 -28.45 -12.27
CA ARG A 206 -9.49 -28.93 -12.02
C ARG A 206 -10.12 -28.17 -10.87
N TRP A 207 -11.32 -27.66 -11.12
CA TRP A 207 -12.18 -26.99 -10.16
C TRP A 207 -13.43 -27.81 -9.87
N THR A 208 -13.94 -27.68 -8.65
CA THR A 208 -15.21 -28.27 -8.23
C THR A 208 -16.25 -27.18 -8.05
N LEU A 209 -17.35 -27.27 -8.79
CA LEU A 209 -18.44 -26.32 -8.80
C LEU A 209 -19.66 -26.89 -8.08
N HIS A 210 -20.26 -26.08 -7.23
CA HIS A 210 -21.47 -26.41 -6.46
C HIS A 210 -22.54 -25.35 -6.70
N VAL A 211 -23.78 -25.79 -6.83
CA VAL A 211 -24.96 -24.92 -6.74
C VAL A 211 -25.82 -25.48 -5.63
N GLU A 212 -26.03 -24.70 -4.59
CA GLU A 212 -26.71 -25.14 -3.38
C GLU A 212 -27.95 -24.29 -3.11
N HIS A 213 -28.95 -24.88 -2.43
CA HIS A 213 -30.09 -24.11 -1.98
C HIS A 213 -29.73 -23.25 -0.77
N THR A 214 -30.30 -22.06 -0.71
CA THR A 214 -30.24 -21.18 0.47
C THR A 214 -31.64 -20.80 0.96
N ASP A 215 -31.73 -20.56 2.27
CA ASP A 215 -32.90 -19.98 2.91
C ASP A 215 -32.96 -18.45 2.78
N LEU A 216 -31.85 -17.82 2.39
CA LEU A 216 -31.82 -16.38 2.18
C LEU A 216 -32.70 -16.01 1.00
N LYS A 217 -33.49 -14.95 1.16
CA LYS A 217 -34.26 -14.32 0.08
C LYS A 217 -33.77 -12.92 -0.28
N VAL A 218 -32.82 -12.38 0.47
CA VAL A 218 -32.16 -11.09 0.19
C VAL A 218 -30.69 -11.21 0.60
N ALA A 219 -29.76 -10.83 -0.26
CA ALA A 219 -28.32 -10.89 0.04
C ALA A 219 -27.49 -10.03 -0.92
N PHE A 220 -26.33 -9.54 -0.47
CA PHE A 220 -25.34 -8.94 -1.37
C PHE A 220 -24.80 -10.00 -2.32
N ARG A 221 -24.94 -9.75 -3.62
CA ARG A 221 -24.38 -10.55 -4.70
C ARG A 221 -22.96 -10.14 -5.02
N GLU A 222 -22.73 -8.83 -5.17
CA GLU A 222 -21.45 -8.26 -5.59
C GLU A 222 -21.19 -6.96 -4.82
N THR A 223 -19.92 -6.67 -4.56
CA THR A 223 -19.46 -5.41 -3.96
C THR A 223 -18.23 -4.91 -4.70
N ASP A 224 -18.18 -3.62 -5.01
CA ASP A 224 -16.98 -2.96 -5.53
C ASP A 224 -16.54 -1.93 -4.49
N LEU A 225 -15.52 -2.31 -3.72
CA LEU A 225 -15.05 -1.52 -2.58
C LEU A 225 -14.21 -0.31 -2.99
N TRP A 226 -13.71 -0.27 -4.23
CA TRP A 226 -13.08 0.94 -4.76
C TRP A 226 -14.13 1.98 -5.15
N ASN A 227 -15.24 1.56 -5.75
CA ASN A 227 -16.33 2.47 -6.11
C ASN A 227 -17.35 2.65 -4.98
N ASN A 228 -17.18 1.94 -3.86
CA ASN A 228 -18.10 1.88 -2.72
C ASN A 228 -19.54 1.52 -3.13
N THR A 229 -19.69 0.65 -4.13
CA THR A 229 -20.98 0.19 -4.65
C THR A 229 -21.24 -1.27 -4.28
N GLY A 230 -22.49 -1.68 -4.44
CA GLY A 230 -22.85 -3.10 -4.36
C GLY A 230 -24.13 -3.42 -5.11
N VAL A 231 -24.35 -4.70 -5.33
CA VAL A 231 -25.56 -5.25 -5.92
C VAL A 231 -26.16 -6.22 -4.92
N ILE A 232 -27.39 -5.96 -4.52
CA ILE A 232 -28.18 -6.88 -3.68
C ILE A 232 -29.16 -7.60 -4.59
N THR A 233 -29.36 -8.90 -4.36
CA THR A 233 -30.43 -9.66 -5.01
C THR A 233 -31.50 -10.01 -4.00
N ALA A 234 -32.76 -9.99 -4.43
CA ALA A 234 -33.85 -10.53 -3.63
C ALA A 234 -34.91 -11.28 -4.45
N MET A 235 -35.56 -12.24 -3.81
CA MET A 235 -36.62 -13.07 -4.39
C MET A 235 -38.00 -12.56 -4.00
N VAL A 236 -38.87 -12.37 -4.99
CA VAL A 236 -40.27 -11.99 -4.81
C VAL A 236 -41.16 -12.62 -5.88
N THR A 237 -42.43 -12.82 -5.54
CA THR A 237 -43.45 -13.18 -6.53
C THR A 237 -43.74 -12.00 -7.46
N GLU A 238 -44.42 -12.28 -8.58
CA GLU A 238 -44.84 -11.25 -9.54
C GLU A 238 -45.80 -10.22 -8.90
N GLU A 239 -46.67 -10.65 -7.99
CA GLU A 239 -47.62 -9.80 -7.27
C GLU A 239 -46.93 -8.90 -6.23
N GLU A 240 -45.89 -9.41 -5.56
CA GLU A 240 -45.14 -8.66 -4.56
C GLU A 240 -44.18 -7.64 -5.20
N TYR A 241 -43.65 -7.96 -6.38
CA TYR A 241 -42.60 -7.18 -7.02
C TYR A 241 -42.93 -5.69 -7.14
N PRO A 242 -44.10 -5.22 -7.63
CA PRO A 242 -44.40 -3.78 -7.74
C PRO A 242 -44.14 -2.98 -6.47
N ASN A 243 -44.44 -3.56 -5.30
CA ASN A 243 -44.31 -2.91 -3.99
C ASN A 243 -43.08 -3.39 -3.19
N ALA A 244 -42.21 -4.21 -3.80
CA ALA A 244 -40.99 -4.68 -3.17
C ALA A 244 -39.92 -3.58 -3.13
N VAL A 245 -39.28 -3.41 -1.96
CA VAL A 245 -38.17 -2.46 -1.74
C VAL A 245 -37.09 -3.14 -0.92
N ILE A 246 -35.83 -3.01 -1.34
CA ILE A 246 -34.68 -3.43 -0.54
C ILE A 246 -34.13 -2.21 0.19
N GLN A 247 -33.80 -2.40 1.46
CA GLN A 247 -33.07 -1.43 2.27
C GLN A 247 -31.88 -2.08 2.93
N TYR A 248 -30.85 -1.26 3.19
CA TYR A 248 -29.63 -1.68 3.86
C TYR A 248 -29.23 -0.65 4.91
N ARG A 249 -28.45 -1.07 5.91
CA ARG A 249 -27.76 -0.16 6.83
C ARG A 249 -26.51 -0.81 7.39
N VAL A 250 -25.57 -0.01 7.86
CA VAL A 250 -24.46 -0.53 8.66
C VAL A 250 -25.04 -1.07 9.97
N LYS A 251 -24.64 -2.27 10.37
CA LYS A 251 -25.15 -2.94 11.55
C LYS A 251 -24.97 -2.07 12.79
N GLY A 252 -26.07 -1.87 13.52
CA GLY A 252 -26.10 -1.02 14.72
C GLY A 252 -26.37 0.46 14.48
N THR A 253 -26.57 0.92 13.24
CA THR A 253 -27.11 2.25 12.96
C THR A 253 -28.65 2.22 12.90
N ASP A 254 -29.29 3.36 13.13
CA ASP A 254 -30.76 3.43 13.14
C ASP A 254 -31.35 3.60 11.73
N GLU A 255 -30.66 4.32 10.85
CA GLU A 255 -31.17 4.77 9.57
C GLU A 255 -31.00 3.72 8.46
N TRP A 256 -32.13 3.29 7.89
CA TRP A 256 -32.18 2.44 6.71
C TRP A 256 -32.03 3.25 5.43
N GLN A 257 -31.10 2.83 4.57
CA GLN A 257 -30.85 3.41 3.26
C GLN A 257 -31.64 2.66 2.19
N ALA A 258 -32.21 3.42 1.25
CA ALA A 258 -32.89 2.85 0.09
C ALA A 258 -31.87 2.43 -0.98
N THR A 259 -32.20 1.37 -1.71
CA THR A 259 -31.46 0.94 -2.90
C THR A 259 -32.15 1.38 -4.18
N GLN A 260 -31.41 1.45 -5.30
CA GLN A 260 -32.02 1.60 -6.61
C GLN A 260 -32.53 0.25 -7.13
N LYS A 261 -33.85 0.08 -7.14
CA LYS A 261 -34.52 -1.14 -7.61
C LYS A 261 -34.32 -1.35 -9.12
N GLY A 262 -33.84 -2.53 -9.49
CA GLY A 262 -33.74 -3.02 -10.86
C GLY A 262 -34.92 -3.92 -11.24
N GLU A 263 -34.85 -4.49 -12.44
CA GLU A 263 -35.89 -5.38 -12.98
C GLU A 263 -35.91 -6.75 -12.30
N ARG A 264 -37.10 -7.37 -12.30
CA ARG A 264 -37.30 -8.77 -11.92
C ARG A 264 -37.16 -9.67 -13.13
N ASP A 265 -36.40 -10.73 -12.99
CA ASP A 265 -36.25 -11.76 -14.01
C ASP A 265 -37.31 -12.87 -13.91
N GLU A 266 -37.27 -13.82 -14.84
CA GLU A 266 -38.18 -14.96 -14.89
C GLU A 266 -38.03 -15.93 -13.71
N THR A 267 -36.87 -15.94 -13.04
CA THR A 267 -36.62 -16.75 -11.85
C THR A 267 -37.28 -16.16 -10.60
N GLY A 268 -37.71 -14.90 -10.69
CA GLY A 268 -38.29 -14.14 -9.59
C GLY A 268 -37.30 -13.38 -8.74
N LEU A 269 -36.05 -13.32 -9.20
CA LEU A 269 -35.00 -12.50 -8.62
C LEU A 269 -35.11 -11.09 -9.18
N PHE A 270 -34.95 -10.07 -8.35
CA PHE A 270 -34.64 -8.72 -8.81
C PHE A 270 -33.37 -8.22 -8.15
N THR A 271 -32.71 -7.29 -8.83
CA THR A 271 -31.49 -6.66 -8.36
C THR A 271 -31.79 -5.30 -7.74
N ALA A 272 -30.92 -4.87 -6.85
CA ALA A 272 -30.94 -3.54 -6.26
C ALA A 272 -29.52 -3.01 -6.17
N ALA A 273 -29.26 -1.88 -6.81
CA ALA A 273 -27.96 -1.23 -6.78
C ALA A 273 -27.83 -0.34 -5.54
N VAL A 274 -26.67 -0.44 -4.89
CA VAL A 274 -26.20 0.45 -3.84
C VAL A 274 -25.15 1.36 -4.44
N THR A 275 -25.35 2.67 -4.35
CA THR A 275 -24.40 3.69 -4.80
C THR A 275 -23.94 4.54 -3.62
N PRO A 276 -22.68 5.02 -3.60
CA PRO A 276 -22.23 5.93 -2.57
C PRO A 276 -22.87 7.31 -2.76
N GLU A 277 -23.00 8.04 -1.65
CA GLU A 277 -23.35 9.45 -1.69
C GLU A 277 -22.12 10.32 -1.43
N TRP A 278 -22.06 11.45 -2.14
CA TRP A 278 -20.97 12.41 -2.05
C TRP A 278 -21.49 13.77 -1.60
N THR A 279 -20.81 14.37 -0.64
CA THR A 279 -20.98 15.79 -0.32
C THR A 279 -20.02 16.61 -1.17
N ASN A 280 -20.52 17.66 -1.83
CA ASN A 280 -19.70 18.56 -2.63
C ASN A 280 -19.35 19.80 -1.80
N SER A 281 -18.11 20.26 -1.88
CA SER A 281 -17.67 21.51 -1.26
C SER A 281 -16.50 22.13 -2.03
N THR A 282 -15.97 23.23 -1.50
CA THR A 282 -14.76 23.89 -2.01
C THR A 282 -13.76 23.96 -0.87
N ASN A 283 -12.53 23.52 -1.12
CA ASN A 283 -11.47 23.54 -0.10
C ASN A 283 -10.92 24.97 0.10
N ALA A 284 -9.99 25.14 1.04
CA ALA A 284 -9.42 26.45 1.37
C ALA A 284 -8.69 27.13 0.20
N ALA A 285 -8.18 26.36 -0.76
CA ALA A 285 -7.50 26.86 -1.96
C ALA A 285 -8.47 27.22 -3.10
N GLY A 286 -9.79 27.04 -2.91
CA GLY A 286 -10.79 27.31 -3.93
C GLY A 286 -11.04 26.15 -4.90
N LEU A 287 -10.50 24.95 -4.64
CA LEU A 287 -10.69 23.78 -5.49
C LEU A 287 -12.00 23.05 -5.15
N PRO A 288 -12.76 22.57 -6.15
CA PRO A 288 -13.93 21.73 -5.91
C PRO A 288 -13.49 20.37 -5.38
N VAL A 289 -14.11 19.91 -4.30
CA VAL A 289 -13.79 18.64 -3.65
C VAL A 289 -15.06 17.90 -3.27
N LYS A 290 -14.96 16.57 -3.16
CA LYS A 290 -16.05 15.69 -2.73
C LYS A 290 -15.63 14.81 -1.57
N ARG A 291 -16.53 14.59 -0.61
CA ARG A 291 -16.33 13.64 0.49
C ARG A 291 -17.41 12.57 0.51
N LEU A 292 -17.01 11.33 0.78
CA LEU A 292 -17.91 10.20 0.96
C LEU A 292 -18.80 10.40 2.20
N VAL A 293 -20.10 10.12 2.05
CA VAL A 293 -21.03 9.97 3.17
C VAL A 293 -20.92 8.53 3.67
N ARG A 294 -20.19 8.32 4.78
CA ARG A 294 -19.83 6.98 5.30
C ARG A 294 -21.02 6.06 5.64
N THR A 295 -22.23 6.59 5.76
CA THR A 295 -23.45 5.79 5.99
C THR A 295 -24.14 5.36 4.69
N LYS A 296 -23.68 5.82 3.52
CA LYS A 296 -24.29 5.59 2.20
C LYS A 296 -23.26 5.01 1.23
N GLY A 297 -23.50 3.80 0.75
CA GLY A 297 -22.54 3.01 -0.01
C GLY A 297 -22.09 1.76 0.74
N VAL A 298 -21.17 1.02 0.13
CA VAL A 298 -20.57 -0.20 0.67
C VAL A 298 -19.10 0.05 1.00
N TYR A 299 -18.72 -0.18 2.25
CA TYR A 299 -17.39 0.12 2.79
C TYR A 299 -16.74 -1.13 3.37
N ALA A 300 -15.43 -1.22 3.23
CA ALA A 300 -14.65 -2.37 3.70
C ALA A 300 -14.70 -2.51 5.22
N GLY A 301 -14.63 -3.75 5.71
CA GLY A 301 -14.65 -4.09 7.14
C GLY A 301 -15.99 -3.89 7.85
N GLN A 302 -17.03 -3.43 7.14
CA GLN A 302 -18.35 -3.20 7.72
C GLN A 302 -19.25 -4.42 7.61
N THR A 303 -20.12 -4.60 8.61
CA THR A 303 -21.27 -5.50 8.53
C THR A 303 -22.52 -4.71 8.19
N TYR A 304 -23.28 -5.18 7.21
CA TYR A 304 -24.53 -4.60 6.78
C TYR A 304 -25.70 -5.49 7.16
N GLU A 305 -26.77 -4.88 7.68
CA GLU A 305 -28.09 -5.49 7.78
C GLU A 305 -28.89 -5.14 6.54
N LEU A 306 -29.56 -6.14 5.96
CA LEU A 306 -30.44 -6.01 4.80
C LEU A 306 -31.87 -6.34 5.21
N ARG A 307 -32.83 -5.66 4.59
CA ARG A 307 -34.23 -6.06 4.68
C ARG A 307 -34.94 -5.90 3.34
N LEU A 308 -35.78 -6.87 3.02
CA LEU A 308 -36.76 -6.78 1.95
C LEU A 308 -38.10 -6.35 2.56
N LEU A 309 -38.69 -5.30 2.00
CA LEU A 309 -40.02 -4.84 2.34
C LEU A 309 -40.98 -5.20 1.21
N VAL A 310 -42.15 -5.73 1.57
CA VAL A 310 -43.28 -5.94 0.65
C VAL A 310 -44.47 -5.22 1.26
N ASN A 311 -45.11 -4.34 0.47
CA ASN A 311 -46.21 -3.49 0.95
C ASN A 311 -45.86 -2.67 2.22
N GLY A 312 -44.58 -2.32 2.40
CA GLY A 312 -44.09 -1.54 3.54
C GLY A 312 -43.72 -2.35 4.78
N GLU A 313 -43.97 -3.67 4.80
CA GLU A 313 -43.59 -4.55 5.91
C GLU A 313 -42.32 -5.32 5.58
N ALA A 314 -41.41 -5.43 6.56
CA ALA A 314 -40.19 -6.23 6.39
C ALA A 314 -40.56 -7.72 6.40
N THR A 315 -40.37 -8.40 5.27
CA THR A 315 -40.69 -9.82 5.11
C THR A 315 -39.48 -10.71 5.28
N GLU A 316 -38.28 -10.21 4.96
CA GLU A 316 -37.04 -10.96 5.00
C GLU A 316 -35.89 -10.06 5.47
N THR A 317 -34.92 -10.64 6.16
CA THR A 317 -33.72 -9.95 6.62
C THR A 317 -32.49 -10.83 6.45
N SER A 318 -31.34 -10.22 6.23
CA SER A 318 -30.05 -10.92 6.24
C SER A 318 -28.93 -9.98 6.68
N GLU A 319 -27.77 -10.56 6.95
CA GLU A 319 -26.55 -9.82 7.25
C GLU A 319 -25.46 -10.19 6.25
N TYR A 320 -24.58 -9.24 5.97
CA TYR A 320 -23.41 -9.44 5.13
C TYR A 320 -22.22 -8.69 5.70
N THR A 321 -21.09 -9.36 5.88
CA THR A 321 -19.84 -8.73 6.33
C THR A 321 -18.91 -8.57 5.14
N VAL A 322 -18.57 -7.32 4.85
CA VAL A 322 -17.59 -6.99 3.81
C VAL A 322 -16.19 -7.30 4.35
N PRO A 323 -15.29 -7.88 3.54
CA PRO A 323 -13.90 -8.09 3.93
C PRO A 323 -13.23 -6.80 4.43
N ALA A 324 -12.26 -6.94 5.33
CA ALA A 324 -11.46 -5.80 5.80
C ALA A 324 -10.76 -5.11 4.63
N GLY A 325 -10.57 -3.80 4.77
CA GLY A 325 -9.88 -3.00 3.76
C GLY A 325 -8.36 -3.13 3.84
N ASP A 326 -7.70 -2.27 3.07
CA ASP A 326 -6.25 -2.19 3.04
C ASP A 326 -5.68 -1.67 4.38
N VAL A 327 -4.41 -1.96 4.64
CA VAL A 327 -3.66 -1.48 5.82
C VAL A 327 -2.48 -0.63 5.38
N ILE A 328 -2.07 0.33 6.21
CA ILE A 328 -0.84 1.12 5.96
C ILE A 328 0.36 0.31 6.49
N PRO A 329 1.37 -0.02 5.66
CA PRO A 329 2.53 -0.79 6.09
C PRO A 329 3.21 -0.16 7.29
N ASP A 330 3.40 -0.95 8.35
CA ASP A 330 3.97 -0.50 9.63
C ASP A 330 3.35 0.80 10.17
N GLY A 331 2.07 1.07 9.89
CA GLY A 331 1.37 2.29 10.33
C GLY A 331 1.31 2.44 11.85
N ASN A 332 1.50 1.36 12.61
CA ASN A 332 1.58 1.36 14.07
C ASN A 332 2.98 1.65 14.63
N MET A 333 3.98 1.92 13.78
CA MET A 333 5.36 2.26 14.17
C MET A 333 6.07 1.24 15.09
N GLU A 334 5.56 0.01 15.24
CA GLU A 334 6.08 -0.97 16.21
C GLU A 334 7.40 -1.61 15.77
N ASN A 335 7.66 -1.63 14.47
CA ASN A 335 8.88 -2.18 13.89
C ASN A 335 10.08 -1.26 14.20
N PRO A 336 11.05 -1.68 15.04
CA PRO A 336 12.19 -0.85 15.38
C PRO A 336 13.20 -0.70 14.23
N GLY A 337 13.08 -1.52 13.18
CA GLY A 337 13.96 -1.52 12.01
C GLY A 337 13.50 -0.59 10.89
N LEU A 338 12.48 0.24 11.09
CA LEU A 338 12.01 1.18 10.08
C LEU A 338 13.11 2.16 9.66
N SER A 339 13.29 2.33 8.35
CA SER A 339 14.29 3.24 7.77
C SER A 339 14.21 4.64 8.34
N CYS A 340 13.00 5.15 8.58
CA CYS A 340 12.76 6.47 9.16
C CYS A 340 13.40 6.69 10.54
N PHE A 341 13.70 5.63 11.31
CA PHE A 341 14.40 5.73 12.60
C PHE A 341 15.93 5.68 12.46
N THR A 342 16.43 5.52 11.24
CA THR A 342 17.86 5.37 10.92
C THR A 342 18.31 6.48 9.97
N GLN A 343 19.57 6.46 9.55
CA GLN A 343 20.07 7.34 8.48
C GLN A 343 19.93 6.72 7.08
N GLU A 344 19.51 5.45 6.99
CA GLU A 344 19.42 4.67 5.75
C GLU A 344 18.04 4.84 5.10
N ASN A 345 17.82 6.02 4.50
CA ASN A 345 16.52 6.41 3.94
C ASN A 345 16.46 6.40 2.40
N GLN A 346 17.57 6.08 1.72
CA GLN A 346 17.64 6.03 0.25
C GLN A 346 16.81 4.90 -0.35
N ASN A 347 16.66 3.80 0.39
CA ASN A 347 16.00 2.58 -0.04
C ASN A 347 14.85 2.20 0.90
N ALA A 348 14.17 3.20 1.48
CA ALA A 348 13.08 2.97 2.41
C ALA A 348 11.92 2.21 1.73
N GLU A 349 11.48 1.12 2.37
CA GLU A 349 10.36 0.28 1.90
C GLU A 349 9.05 1.05 1.83
N PHE A 350 8.78 1.80 2.90
CA PHE A 350 7.61 2.67 2.97
C PHE A 350 7.98 3.97 3.66
N TRP A 351 8.32 3.91 4.95
CA TRP A 351 8.63 5.08 5.77
C TRP A 351 10.10 5.50 5.72
N ALA A 352 10.33 6.75 5.32
CA ALA A 352 11.61 7.45 5.42
C ALA A 352 11.54 8.62 6.41
N SER A 353 12.70 9.16 6.77
CA SER A 353 12.90 10.44 7.44
C SER A 353 14.04 11.22 6.76
N GLY A 354 14.19 12.48 7.13
CA GLY A 354 15.33 13.31 6.75
C GLY A 354 16.59 13.00 7.55
N ASN A 355 16.59 11.95 8.39
CA ASN A 355 17.75 11.59 9.20
C ASN A 355 19.00 11.41 8.33
N ASN A 356 20.09 12.02 8.75
CA ASN A 356 21.39 11.95 8.08
C ASN A 356 22.51 12.35 9.06
N GLY A 357 23.77 12.20 8.65
CA GLY A 357 24.92 12.51 9.50
C GLY A 357 25.07 13.96 10.00
N PHE A 358 24.23 14.91 9.55
CA PHE A 358 24.17 16.27 10.12
C PHE A 358 22.94 16.50 11.02
N ALA A 359 21.93 15.65 10.92
CA ALA A 359 20.67 15.74 11.64
C ALA A 359 20.14 14.32 11.88
N GLU A 360 20.65 13.66 12.91
CA GLU A 360 20.48 12.21 13.10
C GLU A 360 19.15 11.84 13.77
N GLU A 361 18.50 12.80 14.44
CA GLU A 361 17.32 12.58 15.30
C GLU A 361 16.07 13.33 14.79
N LEU A 362 15.93 13.54 13.48
CA LEU A 362 14.73 14.17 12.89
C LEU A 362 13.49 13.28 13.02
N CYS A 363 13.68 11.96 13.03
CA CYS A 363 12.67 10.97 13.38
C CYS A 363 13.33 9.82 14.15
N THR A 364 12.78 9.46 15.31
CA THR A 364 13.32 8.41 16.17
C THR A 364 12.19 7.55 16.72
N SER A 365 12.48 6.28 17.03
CA SER A 365 11.55 5.45 17.79
C SER A 365 11.50 5.95 19.24
N ALA A 366 10.29 6.12 19.78
CA ALA A 366 10.08 6.59 21.14
C ALA A 366 8.88 5.88 21.78
N ALA A 367 8.74 6.04 23.10
CA ALA A 367 7.52 5.72 23.83
C ALA A 367 6.87 7.02 24.32
N PHE A 368 5.55 7.13 24.22
CA PHE A 368 4.79 8.30 24.68
C PHE A 368 3.39 7.88 25.16
N ASP A 369 2.82 8.60 26.14
CA ASP A 369 1.47 8.26 26.63
C ASP A 369 0.45 8.40 25.50
N GLY A 370 -0.49 7.46 25.39
CA GLY A 370 -1.51 7.43 24.35
C GLY A 370 -1.15 6.69 23.05
N MET A 371 0.09 6.23 22.88
CA MET A 371 0.48 5.35 21.76
C MET A 371 -0.30 4.02 21.77
N GLY A 372 -0.44 3.36 20.63
CA GLY A 372 -1.19 2.11 20.49
C GLY A 372 -0.48 0.90 21.07
N GLY A 373 0.83 0.83 20.88
CA GLY A 373 1.65 -0.31 21.30
C GLY A 373 2.78 0.09 22.26
N SER A 374 3.99 -0.30 21.91
CA SER A 374 5.21 -0.07 22.68
C SER A 374 6.07 1.06 22.12
N ARG A 375 5.79 1.51 20.89
CA ARG A 375 6.57 2.49 20.16
C ARG A 375 5.66 3.45 19.37
N CYS A 376 6.22 4.62 19.10
CA CYS A 376 5.70 5.62 18.18
C CYS A 376 6.88 6.34 17.50
N ALA A 377 6.60 7.15 16.49
CA ALA A 377 7.60 8.00 15.86
C ALA A 377 7.67 9.36 16.55
N LEU A 378 8.86 9.76 17.03
CA LEU A 378 9.15 11.08 17.57
C LEU A 378 9.93 11.91 16.55
N LEU A 379 9.28 12.96 16.07
CA LEU A 379 9.80 13.93 15.14
C LEU A 379 10.35 15.13 15.92
N LYS A 380 11.59 15.53 15.67
CA LYS A 380 12.20 16.70 16.31
C LYS A 380 12.82 17.62 15.29
N ALA A 381 12.44 18.90 15.34
CA ALA A 381 13.19 19.92 14.65
C ALA A 381 14.61 20.02 15.23
N SER A 382 15.56 20.37 14.37
CA SER A 382 16.96 20.58 14.73
C SER A 382 17.49 21.84 14.05
N ALA A 383 18.63 22.34 14.55
CA ALA A 383 19.33 23.48 13.98
C ALA A 383 20.77 23.09 13.57
N PRO A 384 20.96 22.26 12.53
CA PRO A 384 22.29 21.85 12.13
C PRO A 384 23.14 23.08 11.73
N PRO A 385 24.43 23.17 12.14
CA PRO A 385 25.24 24.38 12.00
C PRO A 385 25.32 24.96 10.57
N ILE A 386 25.17 24.12 9.55
CA ILE A 386 25.35 24.50 8.14
C ILE A 386 24.04 24.98 7.48
N VAL A 387 22.89 24.43 7.89
CA VAL A 387 21.60 24.73 7.25
C VAL A 387 20.68 25.60 8.10
N GLY A 388 20.86 25.62 9.42
CA GLY A 388 20.15 26.49 10.37
C GLY A 388 18.81 25.96 10.87
N LEU A 389 18.08 25.23 10.01
CA LEU A 389 16.88 24.47 10.36
C LEU A 389 16.90 23.14 9.63
N ALA A 390 16.44 22.10 10.30
CA ALA A 390 15.96 20.86 9.70
C ALA A 390 14.70 20.47 10.46
N ALA A 391 13.55 20.45 9.79
CA ALA A 391 12.31 20.01 10.43
C ALA A 391 12.36 18.51 10.68
N GLY A 392 11.93 18.07 11.86
CA GLY A 392 11.66 16.66 12.12
C GLY A 392 10.53 16.18 11.22
N ASN A 393 10.76 15.09 10.47
CA ASN A 393 9.84 14.62 9.45
C ASN A 393 9.78 13.09 9.31
N LEU A 394 8.63 12.60 8.85
CA LEU A 394 8.35 11.20 8.52
C LEU A 394 7.51 11.20 7.25
N MET A 395 7.87 10.41 6.26
CA MET A 395 7.11 10.36 5.01
C MET A 395 7.14 8.99 4.34
N SER A 396 6.12 8.72 3.52
CA SER A 396 6.16 7.61 2.58
C SER A 396 6.93 8.03 1.31
N GLY A 397 8.14 7.53 1.17
CA GLY A 397 9.04 7.88 0.08
C GLY A 397 10.47 7.53 0.44
N ILE A 398 11.43 8.23 -0.16
CA ILE A 398 12.85 8.09 0.14
C ILE A 398 13.51 9.44 0.43
N PHE A 399 14.68 9.40 1.06
CA PHE A 399 15.47 10.59 1.34
C PHE A 399 16.97 10.37 1.10
N TYR A 400 17.65 11.39 0.58
CA TYR A 400 19.10 11.43 0.44
C TYR A 400 19.68 12.84 0.50
N LYS A 401 21.01 12.91 0.66
CA LYS A 401 21.76 14.16 0.58
C LYS A 401 22.29 14.34 -0.84
N ASP A 402 21.92 15.45 -1.47
CA ASP A 402 22.51 15.91 -2.72
C ASP A 402 23.63 16.92 -2.37
N GLY A 403 24.86 16.40 -2.27
CA GLY A 403 25.99 17.14 -1.72
C GLY A 403 25.86 17.47 -0.22
N LEU A 404 26.67 18.41 0.26
CA LEU A 404 26.78 18.70 1.71
C LEU A 404 25.55 19.41 2.28
N THR A 405 24.91 20.29 1.53
CA THR A 405 23.94 21.24 2.10
C THR A 405 22.50 21.08 1.64
N THR A 406 22.22 20.11 0.78
CA THR A 406 20.87 19.88 0.23
C THR A 406 20.36 18.51 0.64
N GLY A 407 19.20 18.47 1.27
CA GLY A 407 18.43 17.24 1.48
C GLY A 407 17.39 17.13 0.38
N VAL A 408 17.16 15.92 -0.10
CA VAL A 408 16.18 15.61 -1.12
C VAL A 408 15.23 14.57 -0.59
N VAL A 409 13.94 14.92 -0.59
CA VAL A 409 12.85 13.97 -0.37
C VAL A 409 12.26 13.63 -1.73
N GLU A 410 12.03 12.36 -1.99
CA GLU A 410 11.23 11.91 -3.13
C GLU A 410 9.97 11.23 -2.59
N PHE A 411 8.84 11.94 -2.67
CA PHE A 411 7.54 11.48 -2.18
C PHE A 411 6.92 10.44 -3.11
N GLY A 412 6.28 9.45 -2.52
CA GLY A 412 5.53 8.43 -3.25
C GLY A 412 6.03 7.03 -2.94
N GLN A 413 5.09 6.13 -2.61
CA GLN A 413 5.35 4.70 -2.53
C GLN A 413 4.36 3.92 -3.41
N PRO A 414 4.77 2.76 -3.96
CA PRO A 414 3.83 1.80 -4.52
C PRO A 414 2.85 1.36 -3.42
N TYR A 415 1.57 1.29 -3.74
CA TYR A 415 0.53 0.83 -2.83
C TYR A 415 -0.65 0.26 -3.59
N THR A 416 -1.08 -0.94 -3.23
CA THR A 416 -2.21 -1.61 -3.88
C THR A 416 -3.49 -1.26 -3.14
N TRP A 417 -4.39 -0.58 -3.84
CA TRP A 417 -5.71 -0.23 -3.31
C TRP A 417 -6.73 -1.30 -3.67
N THR A 418 -7.29 -2.00 -2.69
CA THR A 418 -8.42 -2.92 -2.88
C THR A 418 -9.75 -2.29 -2.46
N ALA A 419 -9.71 -1.28 -1.57
CA ALA A 419 -10.87 -0.53 -1.13
C ALA A 419 -10.57 0.97 -1.09
N ARG A 420 -11.59 1.80 -1.36
CA ARG A 420 -11.45 3.26 -1.27
C ARG A 420 -11.75 3.73 0.16
N PRO A 421 -10.78 4.36 0.84
CA PRO A 421 -11.01 4.94 2.16
C PRO A 421 -11.76 6.28 2.06
N SER A 422 -12.47 6.63 3.13
CA SER A 422 -13.09 7.95 3.35
C SER A 422 -12.19 8.89 4.15
N GLY A 423 -11.14 8.38 4.78
CA GLY A 423 -10.22 9.17 5.61
C GLY A 423 -9.00 8.36 6.06
N MET A 424 -8.09 9.01 6.78
CA MET A 424 -6.98 8.37 7.50
C MET A 424 -7.03 8.80 8.97
N LYS A 425 -7.01 7.84 9.89
CA LYS A 425 -6.77 8.06 11.31
C LYS A 425 -5.28 8.12 11.59
N VAL A 426 -4.92 8.91 12.58
CA VAL A 426 -3.57 9.00 13.12
C VAL A 426 -3.67 9.46 14.58
N LYS A 427 -2.84 8.88 15.45
CA LYS A 427 -2.59 9.44 16.77
C LYS A 427 -1.43 10.42 16.70
N TYR A 428 -1.58 11.57 17.36
CA TYR A 428 -0.51 12.56 17.39
C TYR A 428 -0.47 13.36 18.69
N HIS A 429 0.71 13.90 19.00
CA HIS A 429 0.92 14.96 19.98
C HIS A 429 2.01 15.89 19.45
N ALA A 430 1.74 17.19 19.33
CA ALA A 430 2.68 18.16 18.79
C ALA A 430 2.93 19.30 19.77
N THR A 431 4.19 19.74 19.84
CA THR A 431 4.58 20.99 20.47
C THR A 431 5.08 21.92 19.37
N VAL A 432 4.38 23.05 19.19
CA VAL A 432 4.71 24.04 18.16
C VAL A 432 5.00 25.39 18.79
N GLY A 433 6.12 25.99 18.39
CA GLY A 433 6.62 27.26 18.90
C GLY A 433 6.54 28.39 17.88
N ILE A 434 7.23 29.47 18.20
CA ILE A 434 7.35 30.64 17.33
C ILE A 434 8.47 30.43 16.34
N VAL A 435 8.24 30.78 15.08
CA VAL A 435 9.22 30.73 14.00
C VAL A 435 10.46 31.53 14.39
N ASN A 436 11.60 30.84 14.47
CA ASN A 436 12.89 31.45 14.82
C ASN A 436 13.92 31.36 13.68
N GLN A 437 13.63 30.56 12.64
CA GLN A 437 14.42 30.45 11.42
C GLN A 437 13.58 30.82 10.20
N THR A 438 14.17 31.61 9.32
CA THR A 438 13.60 32.01 8.03
C THR A 438 14.72 32.18 7.02
N LYS A 439 14.88 31.22 6.12
CA LYS A 439 15.97 31.27 5.13
C LYS A 439 15.51 31.68 3.75
N HIS A 440 14.44 31.06 3.24
CA HIS A 440 13.96 31.25 1.88
C HIS A 440 12.58 31.88 1.86
N SER A 441 12.30 32.64 0.80
CA SER A 441 10.97 33.16 0.51
C SER A 441 10.04 32.06 -0.01
N GLY A 442 8.72 32.22 0.19
CA GLY A 442 7.69 31.31 -0.32
C GLY A 442 6.78 30.77 0.78
N ALA A 443 7.28 30.66 2.02
CA ALA A 443 6.44 30.40 3.18
C ALA A 443 5.49 31.59 3.46
N PRO A 444 4.22 31.34 3.80
CA PRO A 444 3.25 32.38 4.17
C PRO A 444 3.39 32.85 5.62
N ILE A 445 4.48 32.47 6.30
CA ILE A 445 4.82 32.85 7.67
C ILE A 445 6.29 33.27 7.75
N GLY A 446 6.63 34.10 8.73
CA GLY A 446 7.97 34.62 8.95
C GLY A 446 8.41 34.59 10.41
N LYS A 447 9.59 35.12 10.68
CA LYS A 447 10.20 35.12 12.02
C LYS A 447 9.33 35.90 13.00
N GLY A 448 8.99 35.28 14.12
CA GLY A 448 8.08 35.86 15.12
C GLY A 448 6.62 35.43 14.97
N ASP A 449 6.25 34.83 13.84
CA ASP A 449 4.92 34.25 13.66
C ASP A 449 4.82 32.88 14.35
N GLN A 450 3.60 32.45 14.62
CA GLN A 450 3.32 31.09 15.10
C GLN A 450 3.68 30.07 14.00
N ASP A 451 4.56 29.12 14.33
CA ASP A 451 4.88 28.02 13.42
C ASP A 451 3.72 27.02 13.35
N LYS A 452 3.69 26.23 12.29
CA LYS A 452 2.65 25.22 12.04
C LYS A 452 3.30 23.88 11.75
N ALA A 453 3.02 22.85 12.53
CA ALA A 453 3.30 21.47 12.10
C ALA A 453 2.23 21.00 11.10
N ARG A 454 2.51 19.93 10.36
CA ARG A 454 1.58 19.38 9.37
C ARG A 454 1.61 17.87 9.32
N ILE A 455 0.43 17.27 9.21
CA ILE A 455 0.23 15.88 8.81
C ILE A 455 -0.65 15.90 7.55
N PHE A 456 -0.25 15.23 6.49
CA PHE A 456 -1.10 15.05 5.31
C PHE A 456 -0.95 13.67 4.70
N VAL A 457 -1.98 13.30 3.94
CA VAL A 457 -2.04 12.09 3.11
C VAL A 457 -2.60 12.45 1.75
N ALA A 458 -2.13 11.80 0.70
CA ALA A 458 -2.63 11.91 -0.66
C ALA A 458 -2.70 10.53 -1.33
N ILE A 459 -3.81 10.27 -2.00
CA ILE A 459 -3.94 9.20 -2.98
C ILE A 459 -3.52 9.81 -4.32
N VAL A 460 -2.46 9.27 -4.90
CA VAL A 460 -1.86 9.81 -6.13
C VAL A 460 -1.93 8.77 -7.25
N ASP A 461 -1.71 9.21 -8.48
CA ASP A 461 -1.58 8.36 -9.66
C ASP A 461 -0.35 8.81 -10.44
N TRP A 462 0.82 8.41 -9.93
CA TRP A 462 2.12 8.95 -10.35
C TRP A 462 3.01 7.89 -11.00
N ASN A 463 3.73 8.30 -12.04
CA ASN A 463 4.69 7.44 -12.74
C ASN A 463 6.13 7.53 -12.19
N ALA A 464 6.43 8.62 -11.47
CA ALA A 464 7.70 8.85 -10.79
C ALA A 464 7.43 9.37 -9.37
N ARG A 465 8.43 9.31 -8.49
CA ARG A 465 8.34 9.98 -7.18
C ARG A 465 8.46 11.48 -7.38
N HIS A 466 7.76 12.26 -6.55
CA HIS A 466 7.82 13.71 -6.60
C HIS A 466 8.98 14.25 -5.78
N ARG A 467 9.93 14.92 -6.43
CA ARG A 467 11.20 15.35 -5.84
C ARG A 467 11.14 16.75 -5.25
N VAL A 468 11.42 16.86 -3.95
CA VAL A 468 11.58 18.12 -3.22
C VAL A 468 13.00 18.25 -2.69
N ALA A 469 13.71 19.29 -3.11
CA ALA A 469 15.06 19.59 -2.62
C ALA A 469 15.03 20.84 -1.75
N SER A 470 15.66 20.77 -0.58
CA SER A 470 15.73 21.88 0.37
C SER A 470 17.11 21.94 1.04
N GLY A 471 17.58 23.14 1.37
CA GLY A 471 18.95 23.28 1.86
C GLY A 471 19.43 24.70 2.05
N ARG A 472 20.73 24.90 1.76
CA ARG A 472 21.32 26.25 1.68
C ARG A 472 20.82 27.03 0.46
N GLY A 473 20.57 26.38 -0.67
CA GLY A 473 19.92 26.98 -1.83
C GLY A 473 18.40 27.03 -1.67
N ALA A 474 17.73 27.87 -2.48
CA ALA A 474 16.28 27.96 -2.52
C ALA A 474 15.66 26.59 -2.83
N PRO A 475 14.51 26.24 -2.23
CA PRO A 475 13.92 24.94 -2.44
C PRO A 475 13.37 24.79 -3.87
N THR A 476 13.29 23.55 -4.34
CA THR A 476 12.68 23.21 -5.64
C THR A 476 11.69 22.07 -5.47
N GLY A 477 10.65 22.06 -6.31
CA GLY A 477 9.61 21.02 -6.27
C GLY A 477 8.67 21.13 -5.07
N THR A 478 8.65 22.26 -4.34
CA THR A 478 7.69 22.44 -3.24
C THR A 478 6.26 22.34 -3.76
N TRP A 479 5.39 21.65 -3.03
CA TRP A 479 4.02 21.36 -3.44
C TRP A 479 3.10 21.29 -2.23
N ASP A 480 1.80 21.49 -2.48
CA ASP A 480 0.75 21.32 -1.49
C ASP A 480 -0.40 20.53 -2.11
N PRO A 481 -0.72 19.31 -1.63
CA PRO A 481 -1.79 18.50 -2.22
C PRO A 481 -3.19 19.13 -2.02
N THR A 482 -3.33 20.15 -1.18
CA THR A 482 -4.58 20.90 -0.99
C THR A 482 -4.73 22.08 -1.95
N GLU A 483 -3.66 22.49 -2.65
CA GLU A 483 -3.65 23.65 -3.55
C GLU A 483 -3.56 23.27 -5.03
N THR A 484 -3.28 22.01 -5.34
CA THR A 484 -3.26 21.49 -6.72
C THR A 484 -3.90 20.11 -6.81
N THR A 485 -4.36 19.74 -8.00
CA THR A 485 -4.90 18.41 -8.32
C THR A 485 -3.91 17.53 -9.08
N ALA A 486 -2.71 18.03 -9.37
CA ALA A 486 -1.67 17.29 -10.08
C ALA A 486 -0.27 17.89 -9.83
N THR A 487 0.74 17.06 -10.07
CA THR A 487 2.15 17.44 -10.21
C THR A 487 2.65 16.97 -11.59
N ASP A 488 3.92 17.20 -11.90
CA ASP A 488 4.52 16.76 -13.16
C ASP A 488 4.51 15.22 -13.30
N GLU A 489 4.50 14.49 -12.20
CA GLU A 489 4.53 13.02 -12.16
C GLU A 489 3.15 12.39 -12.37
N GLY A 490 2.07 13.16 -12.19
CA GLY A 490 0.70 12.72 -12.41
C GLY A 490 -0.34 13.35 -11.48
N LYS A 491 -1.51 12.72 -11.40
CA LYS A 491 -2.68 13.28 -10.71
C LYS A 491 -2.63 13.05 -9.20
N ILE A 492 -3.26 13.95 -8.47
CA ILE A 492 -3.67 13.77 -7.07
C ILE A 492 -5.16 13.45 -7.11
N ILE A 493 -5.54 12.24 -6.71
CA ILE A 493 -6.94 11.78 -6.72
C ILE A 493 -7.69 12.34 -5.50
N ALA A 494 -7.05 12.27 -4.33
CA ALA A 494 -7.61 12.76 -3.09
C ALA A 494 -6.52 13.18 -2.12
N CYS A 495 -6.84 14.06 -1.18
CA CYS A 495 -5.95 14.39 -0.07
C CYS A 495 -6.69 14.65 1.25
N GLY A 496 -6.00 14.45 2.36
CA GLY A 496 -6.42 14.88 3.69
C GLY A 496 -5.26 15.60 4.36
N SER A 497 -5.51 16.71 5.05
CA SER A 497 -4.44 17.53 5.64
C SER A 497 -4.88 18.14 6.96
N LEU A 498 -3.97 18.12 7.93
CA LEU A 498 -4.08 18.74 9.24
C LEU A 498 -2.91 19.70 9.42
N PHE A 499 -3.21 20.99 9.56
CA PHE A 499 -2.25 21.98 10.07
C PHE A 499 -2.42 22.10 11.59
N ILE A 500 -1.30 22.13 12.30
CA ILE A 500 -1.25 22.21 13.76
C ILE A 500 -0.52 23.49 14.13
N ASP A 501 -1.26 24.55 14.42
CA ASP A 501 -0.77 25.89 14.74
C ASP A 501 -0.76 26.19 16.26
N ARG A 502 -1.12 25.19 17.07
CA ARG A 502 -1.06 25.22 18.53
C ARG A 502 -0.65 23.87 19.07
N SER A 503 0.08 23.87 20.18
CA SER A 503 0.46 22.62 20.84
C SER A 503 -0.79 21.84 21.25
N THR A 504 -0.74 20.52 21.11
CA THR A 504 -1.81 19.63 21.58
C THR A 504 -1.95 19.75 23.10
N ALA A 505 -3.19 19.71 23.57
CA ALA A 505 -3.48 19.83 25.00
C ALA A 505 -3.14 18.52 25.74
N GLY A 506 -2.61 18.64 26.95
CA GLY A 506 -2.20 17.50 27.78
C GLY A 506 -0.90 16.84 27.31
N ASP A 507 -0.47 15.80 28.02
CA ASP A 507 0.80 15.11 27.78
C ASP A 507 0.56 13.68 27.26
N ARG A 508 -0.32 13.54 26.27
CA ARG A 508 -0.68 12.26 25.65
C ARG A 508 -1.03 12.41 24.17
N MET A 509 -0.81 11.38 23.37
CA MET A 509 -1.29 11.33 21.99
C MET A 509 -2.82 11.25 21.97
N THR A 510 -3.40 11.92 20.97
CA THR A 510 -4.83 11.87 20.68
C THR A 510 -5.06 11.43 19.26
N GLU A 511 -6.09 10.61 19.04
CA GLU A 511 -6.52 10.21 17.70
C GLU A 511 -7.27 11.36 16.99
N ILE A 512 -6.99 11.53 15.71
CA ILE A 512 -7.77 12.36 14.80
C ILE A 512 -7.98 11.63 13.48
N THR A 513 -9.11 11.90 12.82
CA THR A 513 -9.35 11.47 11.45
C THR A 513 -9.15 12.64 10.49
N LEU A 514 -8.26 12.48 9.51
CA LEU A 514 -8.12 13.35 8.36
C LEU A 514 -9.11 12.86 7.29
N PRO A 515 -10.24 13.55 7.05
CA PRO A 515 -11.14 13.18 5.96
C PRO A 515 -10.44 13.38 4.61
N LEU A 516 -10.73 12.51 3.65
CA LEU A 516 -10.22 12.65 2.29
C LEU A 516 -11.15 13.52 1.45
N ASP A 517 -10.59 14.60 0.93
CA ASP A 517 -11.16 15.44 -0.12
C ASP A 517 -10.77 14.87 -1.50
N PHE A 518 -11.75 14.33 -2.22
CA PHE A 518 -11.56 13.78 -3.55
C PHE A 518 -11.70 14.86 -4.63
N TYR A 519 -10.68 14.96 -5.47
CA TYR A 519 -10.70 15.75 -6.71
C TYR A 519 -11.26 14.94 -7.87
N ASP A 520 -11.00 13.63 -7.89
CA ASP A 520 -11.51 12.68 -8.88
C ASP A 520 -12.18 11.50 -8.18
N THR A 521 -13.49 11.36 -8.39
CA THR A 521 -14.27 10.26 -7.79
C THR A 521 -14.31 8.98 -8.61
N GLN A 522 -13.78 9.00 -9.83
CA GLN A 522 -13.84 7.86 -10.75
C GLN A 522 -12.47 7.19 -10.92
N ALA A 523 -11.39 7.95 -10.81
CA ALA A 523 -10.03 7.42 -10.94
C ALA A 523 -9.74 6.34 -9.88
N ARG A 524 -8.99 5.31 -10.30
CA ARG A 524 -8.27 4.36 -9.44
C ARG A 524 -6.79 4.49 -9.80
N PRO A 525 -5.85 4.55 -8.83
CA PRO A 525 -4.44 4.60 -9.15
C PRO A 525 -4.01 3.44 -10.05
N THR A 526 -3.29 3.74 -11.12
CA THR A 526 -2.66 2.77 -12.03
C THR A 526 -1.16 3.04 -12.23
N GLY A 527 -0.69 4.21 -11.81
CA GLY A 527 0.71 4.60 -11.78
C GLY A 527 1.54 3.79 -10.79
N LYS A 528 2.86 3.90 -10.94
CA LYS A 528 3.85 3.20 -10.12
C LYS A 528 3.80 3.59 -8.63
N TYR A 529 3.43 4.82 -8.34
CA TYR A 529 3.30 5.35 -6.98
C TYR A 529 1.88 5.84 -6.78
N SER A 530 1.25 5.42 -5.68
CA SER A 530 -0.19 5.61 -5.46
C SER A 530 -0.55 6.18 -4.09
N ILE A 531 0.46 6.42 -3.25
CA ILE A 531 0.28 7.01 -1.92
C ILE A 531 1.42 7.97 -1.55
N VAL A 532 1.03 9.05 -0.87
CA VAL A 532 1.94 9.90 -0.09
C VAL A 532 1.35 10.11 1.30
N ILE A 533 2.12 9.86 2.36
CA ILE A 533 1.86 10.31 3.72
C ILE A 533 3.07 11.15 4.14
N SER A 534 2.83 12.28 4.80
CA SER A 534 3.90 13.16 5.27
C SER A 534 3.53 13.82 6.59
N CYS A 535 4.48 13.81 7.51
CA CYS A 535 4.43 14.45 8.81
C CYS A 535 5.64 15.36 8.94
N SER A 536 5.45 16.61 9.32
CA SER A 536 6.53 17.57 9.56
C SER A 536 6.24 18.43 10.78
N THR A 537 7.26 18.63 11.61
CA THR A 537 7.24 19.57 12.73
C THR A 537 7.13 21.03 12.30
N SER A 538 7.42 21.34 11.02
CA SER A 538 7.18 22.66 10.41
C SER A 538 6.70 22.47 8.97
N ALA A 539 5.50 22.95 8.66
CA ALA A 539 4.81 22.80 7.38
C ALA A 539 5.58 23.42 6.20
N TYR A 540 6.40 24.44 6.50
CA TYR A 540 7.23 25.18 5.54
C TYR A 540 8.73 24.94 5.78
N GLY A 541 9.07 23.80 6.40
CA GLY A 541 10.45 23.43 6.71
C GLY A 541 11.32 23.21 5.46
N ASP A 542 10.71 22.92 4.31
CA ASP A 542 11.34 22.90 2.98
C ASP A 542 11.87 24.28 2.56
N PHE A 543 11.19 25.36 2.93
CA PHE A 543 11.72 26.74 2.82
C PHE A 543 12.75 27.09 3.90
N MET A 544 13.09 26.13 4.78
CA MET A 544 13.88 26.36 5.99
C MET A 544 13.25 27.47 6.85
N VAL A 545 11.92 27.49 6.91
CA VAL A 545 11.11 28.39 7.72
C VAL A 545 10.40 27.58 8.79
N GLY A 546 10.65 27.90 10.06
CA GLY A 546 10.05 27.19 11.18
C GLY A 546 10.72 27.46 12.53
N CYS A 547 10.32 26.69 13.53
CA CYS A 547 10.84 26.73 14.88
C CYS A 547 11.75 25.52 15.15
N THR A 548 12.99 25.78 15.52
CA THR A 548 14.02 24.74 15.74
C THR A 548 13.77 23.85 16.96
N THR A 549 12.72 24.08 17.72
CA THR A 549 12.39 23.32 18.94
C THR A 549 11.06 22.59 18.85
N ASN A 550 10.41 22.57 17.68
CA ASN A 550 9.15 21.85 17.52
C ASN A 550 9.37 20.34 17.63
N THR A 551 8.38 19.67 18.19
CA THR A 551 8.34 18.21 18.28
C THR A 551 6.97 17.69 17.91
N MET A 552 6.91 16.47 17.37
CA MET A 552 5.66 15.80 17.09
C MET A 552 5.80 14.28 17.26
N TYR A 553 4.97 13.69 18.08
CA TYR A 553 4.76 12.25 18.17
C TYR A 553 3.66 11.86 17.19
N VAL A 554 3.86 10.79 16.42
CA VAL A 554 2.84 10.20 15.53
C VAL A 554 2.84 8.68 15.62
N ASP A 555 1.66 8.08 15.53
CA ASP A 555 1.43 6.64 15.69
C ASP A 555 0.07 6.21 15.09
N ASP A 556 -0.14 4.91 14.94
CA ASP A 556 -1.39 4.26 14.51
C ASP A 556 -2.04 4.94 13.28
N PHE A 557 -1.30 4.99 12.17
CA PHE A 557 -1.83 5.37 10.86
C PHE A 557 -2.76 4.27 10.33
N GLU A 558 -4.05 4.57 10.19
CA GLU A 558 -5.06 3.60 9.74
C GLU A 558 -6.02 4.22 8.73
N TRP A 559 -6.44 3.44 7.73
CA TRP A 559 -7.53 3.88 6.85
C TRP A 559 -8.87 3.85 7.57
N VAL A 560 -9.70 4.82 7.21
CA VAL A 560 -11.11 4.84 7.59
C VAL A 560 -11.92 4.49 6.36
N TYR A 561 -12.75 3.45 6.45
CA TYR A 561 -13.68 3.04 5.42
C TYR A 561 -15.07 3.58 5.72
#